data_AF-A0AAW3A3X9-F1
#
_entry.id   AF-A0AAW3A3X9-F1
#
_cell.length_a   1.000
_cell.length_b   1.000
_cell.length_c   1.000
_cell.angle_alpha   90.00
_cell.angle_beta   90.00
_cell.angle_gamma   90.00
#
_symmetry.space_group_name_H-M   'P 1'
#
loop_
_entity.id
_entity.type
_entity.pdbx_description
1 polymer ?
#
loop_
_entity_poly.entity_id
_entity_poly.type
_entity_poly.pdbx_seq_one_letter_code
_entity_poly.pdbx_strand_id
1 'polypeptide(L)'
;MLRRLHTRIIGMGSVCGLAPSPPAELFLKTLPSPCDADPVKYRRFQREEVEKHAAQRHLTTVAASPVKAPEPFYDVIDAAAGHKHVVMLTREGNLITVGSNRYGQTGALNAEGQDGGGDAAASPPLSRGGTGHSTRSSSVVRASAVVADLDPLYIDLDGTFPRTDSPIVRVACGSNFTLVYQHSSRRVIAFGNNHMGQLGVGHKKRIDGGRGFAEWNPTALWWPAEQASVLETVHCGFNHAVATLSDGGLYSFGCNNWGELGTGNSDAPMSPTRIVFFEERGMRVAKVALGNSFTLFLTMEGRVFGCGATNGGQLPPNAFDPVPIPLTRSFQQHRSDEAPHAVGGAPKLIRVKDIACVGSLAVFVSVKNELLIQGSLPEYGVMIPSPRFAAVDQAPALKYFAARMGAQTSEAAYDIVELVGGPSTLLVRYRNGCVAALGANTEGQLHNVTKVLNGKRVNLAPAFNATELFPMFVPATPLWSTAWFASGKGFNLLFDGNEAYSVPETTAPIELPPGSGRTRRTTPGRLPRPSVPRE
;
A
#
# COMPACT_ATOMS: atom_id res chain seq x y z
N MET A 1 30.42 -13.33 10.86
CA MET A 1 29.31 -12.58 10.24
C MET A 1 28.00 -13.15 10.78
N LEU A 2 27.43 -12.54 11.81
CA LEU A 2 26.06 -12.87 12.25
C LEU A 2 25.14 -11.82 11.62
N ARG A 3 24.25 -12.28 10.73
CA ARG A 3 23.22 -11.46 10.09
C ARG A 3 22.35 -10.85 11.19
N ARG A 4 22.09 -9.54 11.13
CA ARG A 4 21.15 -8.87 12.03
C ARG A 4 19.77 -9.48 11.81
N LEU A 5 19.12 -9.96 12.87
CA LEU A 5 17.83 -10.67 12.87
C LEU A 5 16.61 -9.72 12.99
N HIS A 6 16.76 -8.43 12.69
CA HIS A 6 15.81 -7.40 13.13
C HIS A 6 15.22 -6.65 11.93
N THR A 7 13.89 -6.55 11.88
CA THR A 7 13.18 -5.64 10.97
C THR A 7 12.77 -4.39 11.73
N ARG A 8 13.36 -3.23 11.39
CA ARG A 8 12.97 -1.95 11.96
C ARG A 8 11.76 -1.39 11.20
N ILE A 9 10.73 -1.02 11.95
CA ILE A 9 9.52 -0.40 11.40
C ILE A 9 9.58 1.09 11.68
N ILE A 10 9.61 1.89 10.62
CA ILE A 10 9.75 3.34 10.74
C ILE A 10 8.60 4.00 10.00
N GLY A 11 7.90 4.90 10.67
CA GLY A 11 6.94 5.79 10.01
C GLY A 11 7.70 6.82 9.19
N MET A 12 7.23 7.14 7.99
CA MET A 12 7.99 8.00 7.06
C MET A 12 8.42 9.36 7.62
N GLY A 13 7.67 9.94 8.57
CA GLY A 13 8.11 11.16 9.27
C GLY A 13 9.45 10.97 9.99
N SER A 14 9.64 9.84 10.70
CA SER A 14 10.85 9.53 11.45
C SER A 14 12.07 9.31 10.56
N VAL A 15 11.88 8.70 9.39
CA VAL A 15 12.92 8.56 8.36
C VAL A 15 13.48 9.93 7.95
N CYS A 16 12.63 10.96 8.00
CA CYS A 16 12.96 12.30 7.55
C CYS A 16 13.36 13.26 8.67
N GLY A 17 13.62 12.74 9.87
CA GLY A 17 13.95 13.54 11.06
C GLY A 17 12.77 14.31 11.67
N LEU A 18 11.53 13.89 11.39
CA LEU A 18 10.30 14.46 11.92
C LEU A 18 9.51 13.41 12.72
N ALA A 19 8.47 13.84 13.44
CA ALA A 19 7.54 12.89 14.05
C ALA A 19 6.78 12.13 12.94
N PRO A 20 6.48 10.82 13.13
CA PRO A 20 5.66 10.07 12.18
C PRO A 20 4.24 10.67 12.05
N SER A 21 3.49 10.29 11.01
CA SER A 21 2.07 10.70 10.92
C SER A 21 1.31 10.23 12.15
N PRO A 22 0.28 10.93 12.64
CA PRO A 22 -0.45 10.50 13.83
C PRO A 22 -0.94 9.05 13.75
N PRO A 23 -1.44 8.54 12.59
CA PRO A 23 -1.73 7.12 12.44
C PRO A 23 -0.47 6.24 12.58
N ALA A 24 0.63 6.57 11.89
CA ALA A 24 1.89 5.83 11.99
C ALA A 24 2.47 5.84 13.42
N GLU A 25 2.44 6.98 14.10
CA GLU A 25 2.90 7.13 15.47
C GLU A 25 2.07 6.28 16.42
N LEU A 26 0.74 6.32 16.28
CA LEU A 26 -0.17 5.50 17.05
C LEU A 26 0.11 4.02 16.82
N PHE A 27 0.27 3.59 15.57
CA PHE A 27 0.64 2.22 15.22
C PHE A 27 1.95 1.80 15.88
N LEU A 28 3.00 2.62 15.76
CA LEU A 28 4.31 2.30 16.30
C LEU A 28 4.33 2.28 17.83
N LYS A 29 3.53 3.12 18.49
CA LYS A 29 3.38 3.14 19.94
C LYS A 29 2.55 1.98 20.47
N THR A 30 1.59 1.48 19.70
CA THR A 30 0.74 0.37 20.14
C THR A 30 1.42 -0.97 19.96
N LEU A 31 2.46 -1.08 19.11
CA LEU A 31 3.26 -2.31 19.03
C LEU A 31 3.76 -2.71 20.42
N PRO A 32 3.64 -3.99 20.80
CA PRO A 32 4.06 -4.44 22.12
C PRO A 32 5.57 -4.26 22.32
N SER A 33 6.02 -4.21 23.56
CA SER A 33 7.46 -4.25 23.87
C SER A 33 8.02 -5.65 23.49
N PRO A 34 9.30 -5.77 23.05
CA PRO A 34 9.94 -7.06 22.79
C PRO A 34 9.73 -8.12 23.88
N CYS A 35 9.78 -7.68 25.14
CA CYS A 35 9.70 -8.57 26.30
C CYS A 35 8.31 -9.19 26.48
N ASP A 36 7.27 -8.54 25.95
CA ASP A 36 5.87 -8.95 26.11
C ASP A 36 5.49 -10.00 25.06
N ALA A 37 6.20 -10.07 23.94
CA ALA A 37 5.95 -11.01 22.85
C ALA A 37 6.67 -12.36 23.04
N ASP A 38 7.96 -12.36 23.46
CA ASP A 38 8.73 -13.60 23.68
C ASP A 38 9.91 -13.42 24.67
N PRO A 39 9.74 -13.82 25.95
CA PRO A 39 10.76 -13.65 26.97
C PRO A 39 11.99 -14.58 26.80
N VAL A 40 11.92 -15.63 25.98
CA VAL A 40 13.07 -16.50 25.71
C VAL A 40 13.97 -15.87 24.66
N LYS A 41 13.38 -15.32 23.59
CA LYS A 41 14.12 -14.59 22.55
C LYS A 41 14.75 -13.31 23.10
N TYR A 42 14.03 -12.58 23.95
CA TYR A 42 14.58 -11.40 24.60
C TYR A 42 15.81 -11.72 25.46
N ARG A 43 15.77 -12.83 26.22
CA ARG A 43 16.92 -13.31 27.00
C ARG A 43 18.11 -13.73 26.13
N ARG A 44 17.85 -14.36 24.98
CA ARG A 44 18.90 -14.69 24.00
C ARG A 44 19.57 -13.43 23.45
N PHE A 45 18.78 -12.44 23.04
CA PHE A 45 19.30 -11.15 22.58
C PHE A 45 20.14 -10.44 23.65
N GLN A 46 19.63 -10.37 24.90
CA GLN A 46 20.38 -9.76 26.02
C GLN A 46 21.74 -10.42 26.18
N ARG A 47 21.81 -11.75 26.05
CA ARG A 47 23.06 -12.49 26.10
C ARG A 47 23.99 -12.15 24.94
N GLU A 48 23.49 -12.11 23.71
CA GLU A 48 24.28 -11.79 22.51
C GLU A 48 24.84 -10.34 22.54
N GLU A 49 24.08 -9.35 23.03
CA GLU A 49 24.59 -7.97 23.21
C GLU A 49 25.62 -7.87 24.34
N VAL A 50 25.45 -8.62 25.44
CA VAL A 50 26.47 -8.70 26.51
C VAL A 50 27.77 -9.29 25.96
N GLU A 51 27.69 -10.35 25.15
CA GLU A 51 28.84 -10.98 24.50
C GLU A 51 29.53 -10.02 23.51
N LYS A 52 28.77 -9.23 22.75
CA LYS A 52 29.30 -8.18 21.85
C LYS A 52 29.95 -7.01 22.59
N HIS A 53 29.36 -6.56 23.71
CA HIS A 53 29.98 -5.53 24.54
C HIS A 53 31.26 -6.04 25.20
N ALA A 54 31.31 -7.30 25.61
CA ALA A 54 32.54 -7.93 26.08
C ALA A 54 33.60 -7.98 24.96
N ALA A 55 33.20 -8.29 23.73
CA ALA A 55 34.09 -8.27 22.57
C ALA A 55 34.56 -6.86 22.16
N GLN A 56 33.71 -5.83 22.32
CA GLN A 56 34.06 -4.43 22.01
C GLN A 56 34.91 -3.75 23.10
N ARG A 57 34.77 -4.17 24.37
CA ARG A 57 35.64 -3.70 25.47
C ARG A 57 37.10 -4.09 25.28
N HIS A 58 37.40 -5.08 24.45
CA HIS A 58 38.78 -5.42 24.07
C HIS A 58 39.39 -4.49 23.01
N LEU A 59 38.63 -3.53 22.46
CA LEU A 59 39.08 -2.68 21.34
C LEU A 59 39.15 -1.18 21.65
N THR A 60 38.43 -0.63 22.66
CA THR A 60 38.63 0.77 23.09
C THR A 60 38.05 1.07 24.47
N THR A 61 38.80 1.85 25.27
CA THR A 61 38.35 2.51 26.51
C THR A 61 37.60 3.80 26.18
N VAL A 62 36.29 3.73 25.94
CA VAL A 62 35.41 4.91 25.93
C VAL A 62 34.22 4.64 26.84
N ALA A 63 33.88 5.64 27.66
CA ALA A 63 32.85 5.59 28.69
C ALA A 63 31.49 5.14 28.14
N ALA A 64 30.86 4.18 28.84
CA ALA A 64 29.55 3.65 28.49
C ALA A 64 28.45 4.66 28.83
N SER A 65 27.76 5.18 27.82
CA SER A 65 26.45 5.84 28.00
C SER A 65 25.40 4.83 28.48
N PRO A 66 24.39 5.25 29.27
CA PRO A 66 23.33 4.36 29.73
C PRO A 66 22.55 3.78 28.54
N VAL A 67 22.39 2.45 28.55
CA VAL A 67 21.72 1.68 27.50
C VAL A 67 20.24 2.05 27.47
N LYS A 68 19.82 2.80 26.45
CA LYS A 68 18.41 2.90 26.08
C LYS A 68 18.01 1.53 25.53
N ALA A 69 16.97 0.90 26.10
CA ALA A 69 16.49 -0.40 25.63
C ALA A 69 16.23 -0.35 24.11
N PRO A 70 16.62 -1.36 23.32
CA PRO A 70 16.40 -1.34 21.89
C PRO A 70 14.89 -1.33 21.57
N GLU A 71 14.55 -0.54 20.56
CA GLU A 71 13.28 -0.48 19.86
C GLU A 71 12.79 -1.89 19.42
N PRO A 72 11.48 -2.10 19.19
CA PRO A 72 10.86 -3.41 19.35
C PRO A 72 11.33 -4.52 18.38
N PHE A 73 11.25 -5.78 18.84
CA PHE A 73 11.79 -7.00 18.23
C PHE A 73 10.72 -7.68 17.37
N TYR A 74 10.78 -7.50 16.05
CA TYR A 74 9.95 -8.24 15.10
C TYR A 74 10.80 -8.66 13.90
N ASP A 75 11.00 -9.96 13.71
CA ASP A 75 11.59 -10.50 12.48
C ASP A 75 10.47 -10.58 11.43
N VAL A 76 10.02 -9.41 10.95
CA VAL A 76 8.98 -9.28 9.93
C VAL A 76 9.59 -9.59 8.57
N ILE A 77 8.98 -10.50 7.82
CA ILE A 77 9.43 -10.92 6.49
C ILE A 77 8.52 -10.41 5.36
N ASP A 78 7.29 -10.01 5.69
CA ASP A 78 6.35 -9.41 4.76
C ASP A 78 5.35 -8.52 5.50
N ALA A 79 4.82 -7.50 4.84
CA ALA A 79 3.79 -6.64 5.42
C ALA A 79 2.91 -6.00 4.34
N ALA A 80 1.63 -5.86 4.66
CA ALA A 80 0.67 -5.17 3.81
C ALA A 80 -0.18 -4.20 4.64
N ALA A 81 -0.52 -3.07 4.04
CA ALA A 81 -1.39 -2.07 4.65
C ALA A 81 -2.69 -1.98 3.85
N GLY A 82 -3.81 -2.02 4.56
CA GLY A 82 -5.10 -1.65 4.02
C GLY A 82 -5.40 -0.17 4.28
N HIS A 83 -6.68 0.18 4.30
CA HIS A 83 -7.07 1.58 4.48
C HIS A 83 -6.68 2.12 5.87
N LYS A 84 -7.00 1.39 6.93
CA LYS A 84 -6.73 1.77 8.34
C LYS A 84 -6.19 0.63 9.21
N HIS A 85 -5.58 -0.37 8.58
CA HIS A 85 -4.99 -1.51 9.28
C HIS A 85 -3.70 -1.94 8.60
N VAL A 86 -2.82 -2.59 9.35
CA VAL A 86 -1.56 -3.15 8.88
C VAL A 86 -1.47 -4.58 9.36
N VAL A 87 -1.01 -5.46 8.47
CA VAL A 87 -0.75 -6.86 8.77
C VAL A 87 0.71 -7.13 8.46
N MET A 88 1.41 -7.68 9.45
CA MET A 88 2.81 -8.04 9.37
C MET A 88 2.96 -9.53 9.56
N LEU A 89 3.75 -10.16 8.71
CA LEU A 89 4.09 -11.56 8.78
C LEU A 89 5.48 -11.70 9.39
N THR A 90 5.56 -12.45 10.48
CA THR A 90 6.82 -12.81 11.14
C THR A 90 7.50 -13.98 10.42
N ARG A 91 8.83 -14.12 10.56
CA ARG A 91 9.61 -15.26 10.02
C ARG A 91 9.08 -16.61 10.49
N GLU A 92 8.46 -16.64 11.65
CA GLU A 92 7.89 -17.86 12.26
C GLU A 92 6.56 -18.29 11.63
N GLY A 93 6.02 -17.47 10.72
CA GLY A 93 4.75 -17.70 10.04
C GLY A 93 3.54 -17.19 10.82
N ASN A 94 3.73 -16.35 11.83
CA ASN A 94 2.65 -15.76 12.63
C ASN A 94 2.36 -14.32 12.22
N LEU A 95 1.13 -13.85 12.46
CA LEU A 95 0.71 -12.51 12.08
C LEU A 95 0.69 -11.56 13.27
N ILE A 96 1.07 -10.32 13.00
CA ILE A 96 0.83 -9.18 13.87
C ILE A 96 -0.08 -8.23 13.10
N THR A 97 -1.27 -8.01 13.60
CA THR A 97 -2.27 -7.15 12.97
C THR A 97 -2.56 -5.96 13.87
N VAL A 98 -2.59 -4.76 13.32
CA VAL A 98 -2.83 -3.53 14.08
C VAL A 98 -3.76 -2.60 13.30
N GLY A 99 -4.64 -1.91 14.02
CA GLY A 99 -5.53 -0.89 13.48
C GLY A 99 -6.99 -1.27 13.54
N SER A 100 -7.81 -0.48 12.83
CA SER A 100 -9.27 -0.58 12.93
C SER A 100 -9.73 -2.01 12.64
N ASN A 101 -10.64 -2.53 13.46
CA ASN A 101 -11.20 -3.87 13.28
C ASN A 101 -12.72 -3.88 13.06
N ARG A 102 -13.31 -2.75 12.64
CA ARG A 102 -14.77 -2.61 12.48
C ARG A 102 -15.45 -3.70 11.64
N TYR A 103 -14.73 -4.29 10.69
CA TYR A 103 -15.22 -5.36 9.83
C TYR A 103 -14.50 -6.70 10.06
N GLY A 104 -13.68 -6.84 11.09
CA GLY A 104 -12.87 -8.05 11.35
C GLY A 104 -11.55 -8.09 10.57
N GLN A 105 -11.11 -6.99 9.96
CA GLN A 105 -9.94 -6.97 9.06
C GLN A 105 -8.60 -7.21 9.75
N THR A 106 -8.54 -7.10 11.07
CA THR A 106 -7.37 -7.53 11.85
C THR A 106 -7.47 -8.98 12.28
N GLY A 107 -8.59 -9.66 12.03
CA GLY A 107 -8.82 -11.03 12.52
C GLY A 107 -9.14 -11.10 14.01
N ALA A 108 -9.19 -9.96 14.72
CA ALA A 108 -9.63 -9.94 16.11
C ALA A 108 -11.12 -10.27 16.22
N LEU A 109 -11.45 -11.08 17.21
CA LEU A 109 -12.84 -11.38 17.55
C LEU A 109 -13.52 -10.07 17.95
N ASN A 110 -14.67 -9.79 17.32
CA ASN A 110 -15.49 -8.67 17.75
C ASN A 110 -16.18 -9.09 19.04
N ALA A 111 -16.01 -8.31 20.11
CA ALA A 111 -16.78 -8.52 21.33
C ALA A 111 -18.27 -8.52 20.95
N GLU A 112 -19.00 -9.57 21.32
CA GLU A 112 -20.44 -9.66 21.05
C GLU A 112 -21.14 -8.39 21.55
N GLY A 113 -21.72 -7.60 20.63
CA GLY A 113 -22.59 -6.46 21.00
C GLY A 113 -22.31 -5.08 20.40
N GLN A 114 -21.33 -4.88 19.52
CA GLN A 114 -21.21 -3.61 18.77
C GLN A 114 -21.90 -3.69 17.40
N ASP A 115 -23.23 -3.70 17.42
CA ASP A 115 -24.05 -3.29 16.28
C ASP A 115 -23.94 -1.75 16.12
N GLY A 116 -23.13 -1.31 15.17
CA GLY A 116 -23.16 0.06 14.65
C GLY A 116 -24.01 0.09 13.39
N GLY A 117 -25.21 0.66 13.47
CA GLY A 117 -26.30 0.55 12.49
C GLY A 117 -26.05 1.14 11.09
N GLY A 118 -26.93 0.90 10.11
CA GLY A 118 -28.26 0.31 10.21
C GLY A 118 -28.85 -0.11 8.87
N ASP A 119 -29.94 -0.88 8.94
CA ASP A 119 -31.24 -0.54 8.33
C ASP A 119 -32.32 -1.43 8.96
N ALA A 120 -33.48 -0.84 9.22
CA ALA A 120 -34.56 -1.39 10.02
C ALA A 120 -35.36 -2.49 9.30
N ALA A 121 -35.64 -3.61 9.97
CA ALA A 121 -36.98 -4.23 10.03
C ALA A 121 -37.01 -5.51 10.89
N ALA A 122 -37.96 -5.52 11.84
CA ALA A 122 -38.68 -6.66 12.43
C ALA A 122 -37.95 -7.63 13.40
N SER A 123 -38.19 -7.44 14.69
CA SER A 123 -38.34 -8.51 15.71
C SER A 123 -39.74 -9.16 15.58
N PRO A 124 -40.12 -10.30 16.23
CA PRO A 124 -39.56 -11.00 17.42
C PRO A 124 -39.68 -12.57 17.33
N PRO A 125 -39.77 -13.40 18.42
CA PRO A 125 -39.30 -13.31 19.81
C PRO A 125 -38.40 -14.49 20.28
N LEU A 126 -37.92 -14.32 21.52
CA LEU A 126 -37.13 -15.24 22.37
C LEU A 126 -37.80 -16.59 22.68
N SER A 127 -36.98 -17.65 22.80
CA SER A 127 -37.23 -18.73 23.77
C SER A 127 -35.90 -19.27 24.36
N ARG A 128 -35.92 -19.46 25.69
CA ARG A 128 -34.86 -19.98 26.55
C ARG A 128 -34.97 -21.51 26.67
N GLY A 129 -33.83 -22.20 26.75
CA GLY A 129 -33.66 -23.34 27.65
C GLY A 129 -32.96 -24.58 27.08
N GLY A 130 -31.81 -24.94 27.69
CA GLY A 130 -31.58 -26.34 28.09
C GLY A 130 -30.51 -27.19 27.39
N THR A 131 -29.25 -27.00 27.83
CA THR A 131 -28.26 -28.04 28.23
C THR A 131 -28.00 -29.28 27.36
N GLY A 132 -26.73 -29.45 26.95
CA GLY A 132 -26.15 -30.74 26.57
C GLY A 132 -24.62 -30.70 26.54
N HIS A 133 -23.97 -31.39 27.49
CA HIS A 133 -22.52 -31.68 27.49
C HIS A 133 -22.16 -32.69 26.39
N SER A 134 -21.03 -32.50 25.70
CA SER A 134 -19.90 -33.46 25.71
C SER A 134 -18.93 -33.26 24.52
N THR A 135 -17.69 -32.93 24.90
CA THR A 135 -16.39 -33.34 24.36
C THR A 135 -16.19 -33.59 22.86
N ARG A 136 -15.39 -32.70 22.25
CA ARG A 136 -14.31 -33.10 21.32
C ARG A 136 -13.22 -32.03 21.32
N SER A 137 -11.98 -32.48 21.50
CA SER A 137 -10.75 -31.69 21.45
C SER A 137 -10.67 -30.88 20.15
N SER A 138 -10.72 -29.55 20.26
CA SER A 138 -10.41 -28.62 19.19
C SER A 138 -9.35 -27.65 19.69
N SER A 139 -8.24 -27.54 18.97
CA SER A 139 -7.14 -26.61 19.20
C SER A 139 -7.65 -25.18 19.35
N VAL A 140 -7.64 -24.66 20.58
CA VAL A 140 -8.09 -23.31 20.93
C VAL A 140 -6.97 -22.33 20.60
N VAL A 141 -7.19 -21.48 19.60
CA VAL A 141 -6.38 -20.27 19.38
C VAL A 141 -6.61 -19.36 20.59
N ARG A 142 -5.56 -19.07 21.38
CA ARG A 142 -5.64 -18.05 22.44
C ARG A 142 -5.62 -16.66 21.81
N ALA A 143 -6.77 -16.19 21.34
CA ALA A 143 -6.96 -14.78 21.06
C ALA A 143 -7.12 -14.04 22.41
N SER A 144 -6.17 -13.17 22.75
CA SER A 144 -6.38 -12.23 23.86
C SER A 144 -7.45 -11.23 23.44
N ALA A 145 -8.48 -11.05 24.27
CA ALA A 145 -9.55 -10.09 24.01
C ALA A 145 -8.96 -8.67 23.88
N VAL A 146 -9.25 -8.01 22.76
CA VAL A 146 -8.77 -6.66 22.44
C VAL A 146 -9.63 -5.63 23.18
N VAL A 147 -8.98 -4.66 23.86
CA VAL A 147 -9.66 -3.62 24.66
C VAL A 147 -9.77 -2.29 23.89
N ALA A 148 -9.05 -2.10 22.79
CA ALA A 148 -9.29 -1.00 21.86
C ALA A 148 -8.97 -1.38 20.41
N ASP A 149 -9.63 -0.73 19.44
CA ASP A 149 -9.43 -0.78 17.97
C ASP A 149 -7.96 -0.57 17.49
N LEU A 150 -7.00 -0.47 18.42
CA LEU A 150 -5.62 -0.06 18.23
C LEU A 150 -4.62 -1.01 18.90
N ASP A 151 -5.08 -1.96 19.72
CA ASP A 151 -4.18 -2.93 20.32
C ASP A 151 -3.69 -3.91 19.25
N PRO A 152 -2.38 -4.19 19.20
CA PRO A 152 -1.81 -5.17 18.30
C PRO A 152 -2.35 -6.55 18.65
N LEU A 153 -2.96 -7.22 17.67
CA LEU A 153 -3.34 -8.61 17.82
C LEU A 153 -2.25 -9.51 17.23
N TYR A 154 -1.82 -10.46 18.05
CA TYR A 154 -1.01 -11.59 17.60
C TYR A 154 -1.92 -12.75 17.20
N ILE A 155 -1.80 -13.20 15.96
CA ILE A 155 -2.49 -14.39 15.48
C ILE A 155 -1.43 -15.47 15.28
N ASP A 156 -1.45 -16.44 16.20
CA ASP A 156 -0.69 -17.67 16.01
C ASP A 156 -1.37 -18.48 14.91
N LEU A 157 -0.62 -18.71 13.84
CA LEU A 157 -1.10 -19.49 12.72
C LEU A 157 -0.78 -20.97 12.91
N ASP A 158 -0.21 -21.45 14.02
CA ASP A 158 -0.04 -22.86 14.44
C ASP A 158 -0.44 -23.93 13.38
N GLY A 159 0.47 -24.20 12.44
CA GLY A 159 0.29 -25.23 11.39
C GLY A 159 -0.67 -24.87 10.24
N THR A 160 -1.30 -23.70 10.28
CA THR A 160 -2.05 -23.04 9.19
C THR A 160 -1.16 -22.70 8.00
N PHE A 161 0.15 -22.67 8.17
CA PHE A 161 1.09 -22.79 7.05
C PHE A 161 2.22 -23.73 7.47
N PRO A 162 2.58 -24.74 6.65
CA PRO A 162 3.70 -25.62 6.97
C PRO A 162 5.00 -24.81 7.15
N ARG A 163 5.60 -24.90 8.34
CA ARG A 163 6.92 -24.32 8.66
C ARG A 163 7.99 -25.15 7.93
N THR A 164 8.26 -24.79 6.68
CA THR A 164 9.26 -25.45 5.83
C THR A 164 10.14 -24.39 5.17
N ASP A 165 11.34 -24.77 4.74
CA ASP A 165 12.29 -23.85 4.08
C ASP A 165 11.77 -23.27 2.75
N SER A 166 10.66 -23.78 2.22
CA SER A 166 10.02 -23.31 1.00
C SER A 166 8.56 -23.79 0.98
N PRO A 167 7.62 -22.97 1.46
CA PRO A 167 7.11 -21.87 0.61
C PRO A 167 6.92 -20.50 1.33
N ILE A 168 6.97 -19.43 0.53
CA ILE A 168 6.90 -18.05 1.01
C ILE A 168 5.44 -17.67 1.33
N VAL A 169 5.12 -17.46 2.60
CA VAL A 169 3.84 -16.88 3.01
C VAL A 169 3.86 -15.38 2.72
N ARG A 170 2.74 -14.85 2.22
CA ARG A 170 2.55 -13.47 1.80
C ARG A 170 1.25 -12.90 2.36
N VAL A 171 1.24 -11.59 2.53
CA VAL A 171 0.05 -10.85 3.00
C VAL A 171 -0.40 -9.84 1.94
N ALA A 172 -1.71 -9.72 1.76
CA ALA A 172 -2.32 -8.74 0.87
C ALA A 172 -3.55 -8.13 1.55
N CYS A 173 -3.58 -6.80 1.64
CA CYS A 173 -4.67 -6.07 2.30
C CYS A 173 -5.45 -5.26 1.26
N GLY A 174 -6.77 -5.39 1.29
CA GLY A 174 -7.66 -4.44 0.64
C GLY A 174 -8.05 -3.33 1.60
N SER A 175 -9.16 -2.63 1.34
CA SER A 175 -9.58 -1.51 2.20
C SER A 175 -9.84 -1.97 3.64
N ASN A 176 -10.71 -2.96 3.79
CA ASN A 176 -11.17 -3.50 5.08
C ASN A 176 -11.18 -5.04 5.09
N PHE A 177 -10.25 -5.68 4.39
CA PHE A 177 -10.09 -7.14 4.40
C PHE A 177 -8.64 -7.53 4.17
N THR A 178 -8.28 -8.71 4.65
CA THR A 178 -6.92 -9.26 4.58
C THR A 178 -6.98 -10.65 3.98
N LEU A 179 -6.05 -10.92 3.07
CA LEU A 179 -5.76 -12.24 2.53
C LEU A 179 -4.32 -12.60 2.90
N VAL A 180 -4.14 -13.78 3.47
CA VAL A 180 -2.83 -14.36 3.76
C VAL A 180 -2.72 -15.65 2.99
N TYR A 181 -1.70 -15.75 2.15
CA TYR A 181 -1.58 -16.84 1.20
C TYR A 181 -0.16 -17.38 1.17
N GLN A 182 -0.05 -18.64 0.79
CA GLN A 182 1.24 -19.29 0.66
C GLN A 182 1.55 -19.42 -0.84
N HIS A 183 2.63 -18.78 -1.26
CA HIS A 183 3.13 -18.81 -2.64
C HIS A 183 3.43 -20.25 -3.08
N SER A 184 3.16 -20.54 -4.34
CA SER A 184 3.28 -21.88 -4.93
C SER A 184 2.52 -22.97 -4.16
N SER A 185 1.40 -22.61 -3.52
CA SER A 185 0.51 -23.55 -2.83
C SER A 185 -0.96 -23.30 -3.15
N ARG A 186 -1.84 -24.14 -2.62
CA ARG A 186 -3.31 -23.94 -2.68
C ARG A 186 -3.90 -23.48 -1.35
N ARG A 187 -3.10 -22.77 -0.54
CA ARG A 187 -3.51 -22.37 0.82
C ARG A 187 -3.66 -20.85 0.94
N VAL A 188 -4.87 -20.45 1.28
CA VAL A 188 -5.25 -19.05 1.51
C VAL A 188 -6.18 -18.99 2.70
N ILE A 189 -5.91 -18.05 3.60
CA ILE A 189 -6.83 -17.64 4.65
C ILE A 189 -7.26 -16.20 4.44
N ALA A 190 -8.49 -15.90 4.80
CA ALA A 190 -9.15 -14.63 4.54
C ALA A 190 -9.95 -14.18 5.76
N PHE A 191 -9.86 -12.90 6.11
CA PHE A 191 -10.63 -12.30 7.20
C PHE A 191 -10.91 -10.83 6.95
N GLY A 192 -11.95 -10.30 7.60
CA GLY A 192 -12.44 -8.94 7.41
C GLY A 192 -13.78 -8.85 6.68
N ASN A 193 -13.98 -7.70 6.02
CA ASN A 193 -15.22 -7.40 5.33
C ASN A 193 -15.47 -8.41 4.19
N ASN A 194 -16.66 -9.00 4.16
CA ASN A 194 -17.06 -9.97 3.14
C ASN A 194 -18.41 -9.67 2.48
N HIS A 195 -18.99 -8.48 2.69
CA HIS A 195 -20.33 -8.16 2.18
C HIS A 195 -20.42 -8.18 0.65
N MET A 196 -19.29 -8.01 -0.05
CA MET A 196 -19.19 -8.09 -1.51
C MET A 196 -18.64 -9.43 -2.00
N GLY A 197 -18.29 -10.36 -1.11
CA GLY A 197 -17.60 -11.61 -1.46
C GLY A 197 -16.09 -11.42 -1.69
N GLN A 198 -15.52 -10.31 -1.23
CA GLN A 198 -14.12 -9.95 -1.46
C GLN A 198 -13.12 -10.86 -0.73
N LEU A 199 -13.60 -11.77 0.12
CA LEU A 199 -12.76 -12.82 0.70
C LEU A 199 -12.62 -14.04 -0.20
N GLY A 200 -13.45 -14.22 -1.25
CA GLY A 200 -13.35 -15.35 -2.18
C GLY A 200 -13.71 -16.72 -1.59
N VAL A 201 -14.44 -16.76 -0.47
CA VAL A 201 -14.73 -17.98 0.31
C VAL A 201 -16.03 -18.70 -0.10
N GLY A 202 -16.70 -18.23 -1.16
CA GLY A 202 -17.93 -18.85 -1.68
C GLY A 202 -19.23 -18.36 -1.05
N HIS A 203 -19.17 -17.40 -0.12
CA HIS A 203 -20.33 -16.75 0.48
C HIS A 203 -20.02 -15.30 0.88
N LYS A 204 -21.06 -14.50 1.16
CA LYS A 204 -20.94 -13.10 1.63
C LYS A 204 -21.12 -12.91 3.15
N LYS A 205 -21.32 -14.01 3.88
CA LYS A 205 -21.47 -13.96 5.34
C LYS A 205 -20.20 -13.41 6.00
N ARG A 206 -20.39 -12.66 7.08
CA ARG A 206 -19.31 -12.17 7.95
C ARG A 206 -18.50 -13.36 8.47
N ILE A 207 -17.20 -13.14 8.65
CA ILE A 207 -16.28 -14.09 9.29
C ILE A 207 -16.05 -13.62 10.73
N ASP A 208 -16.75 -14.25 11.68
CA ASP A 208 -16.74 -13.91 13.11
C ASP A 208 -16.70 -15.14 14.05
N GLY A 209 -16.61 -16.36 13.49
CA GLY A 209 -16.60 -17.61 14.26
C GLY A 209 -15.28 -17.92 14.99
N GLY A 210 -15.23 -19.06 15.70
CA GLY A 210 -14.18 -19.41 16.66
C GLY A 210 -12.71 -19.49 16.17
N ARG A 211 -12.44 -19.40 14.86
CA ARG A 211 -11.08 -19.25 14.30
C ARG A 211 -10.76 -17.82 13.84
N GLY A 212 -11.74 -16.93 13.69
CA GLY A 212 -11.54 -15.54 13.24
C GLY A 212 -11.18 -15.35 11.76
N PHE A 213 -10.97 -16.44 11.01
CA PHE A 213 -10.67 -16.44 9.57
C PHE A 213 -11.39 -17.58 8.83
N ALA A 214 -11.48 -17.46 7.51
CA ALA A 214 -11.99 -18.48 6.59
C ALA A 214 -10.87 -18.97 5.66
N GLU A 215 -10.86 -20.27 5.35
CA GLU A 215 -9.90 -20.87 4.43
C GLU A 215 -10.55 -21.02 3.04
N TRP A 216 -9.78 -20.79 1.98
CA TRP A 216 -10.24 -21.13 0.63
C TRP A 216 -10.34 -22.64 0.48
N ASN A 217 -11.40 -23.10 -0.21
CA ASN A 217 -11.56 -24.51 -0.49
C ASN A 217 -10.58 -24.95 -1.59
N PRO A 218 -9.55 -25.77 -1.29
CA PRO A 218 -8.57 -26.20 -2.28
C PRO A 218 -9.14 -27.17 -3.31
N THR A 219 -10.36 -27.69 -3.15
CA THR A 219 -11.05 -28.53 -4.14
C THR A 219 -12.22 -27.82 -4.80
N ALA A 220 -12.29 -26.48 -4.69
CA ALA A 220 -13.34 -25.71 -5.35
C ALA A 220 -13.26 -25.87 -6.87
N LEU A 221 -14.42 -25.95 -7.53
CA LEU A 221 -14.53 -26.17 -8.98
C LEU A 221 -13.79 -25.11 -9.82
N TRP A 222 -13.68 -23.88 -9.31
CA TRP A 222 -12.96 -22.80 -9.98
C TRP A 222 -11.44 -22.98 -9.91
N TRP A 223 -10.92 -23.72 -8.93
CA TRP A 223 -9.49 -23.95 -8.75
C TRP A 223 -9.09 -25.22 -9.53
N PRO A 224 -8.29 -25.11 -10.59
CA PRO A 224 -7.96 -26.25 -11.46
C PRO A 224 -7.56 -27.52 -10.69
N ALA A 225 -8.17 -28.65 -11.07
CA ALA A 225 -8.16 -29.89 -10.28
C ALA A 225 -6.79 -30.58 -10.21
N GLU A 226 -5.91 -30.39 -11.19
CA GLU A 226 -4.74 -31.26 -11.40
C GLU A 226 -3.47 -30.89 -10.63
N GLN A 227 -3.53 -30.12 -9.54
CA GLN A 227 -2.33 -29.72 -8.74
C GLN A 227 -1.20 -29.01 -9.55
N ALA A 228 -1.37 -28.82 -10.86
CA ALA A 228 -0.43 -28.12 -11.74
C ALA A 228 -0.46 -26.61 -11.55
N SER A 229 -1.59 -26.08 -11.06
CA SER A 229 -1.82 -24.65 -10.90
C SER A 229 -1.89 -24.27 -9.44
N VAL A 230 -0.87 -23.56 -8.99
CA VAL A 230 -0.70 -23.06 -7.62
C VAL A 230 -0.80 -21.54 -7.60
N LEU A 231 -1.11 -20.98 -6.43
CA LEU A 231 -1.25 -19.55 -6.27
C LEU A 231 0.11 -18.86 -6.32
N GLU A 232 0.26 -17.89 -7.21
CA GLU A 232 1.49 -17.10 -7.36
C GLU A 232 1.41 -15.81 -6.57
N THR A 233 0.42 -14.96 -6.87
CA THR A 233 0.19 -13.69 -6.18
C THR A 233 -1.29 -13.41 -5.97
N VAL A 234 -1.57 -12.59 -4.96
CA VAL A 234 -2.89 -11.99 -4.75
C VAL A 234 -2.73 -10.49 -4.67
N HIS A 235 -3.57 -9.77 -5.40
CA HIS A 235 -3.62 -8.32 -5.41
C HIS A 235 -5.00 -7.87 -4.92
N CYS A 236 -5.02 -6.91 -4.01
CA CYS A 236 -6.25 -6.41 -3.41
C CYS A 236 -6.48 -4.95 -3.80
N GLY A 237 -7.72 -4.63 -4.17
CA GLY A 237 -8.23 -3.28 -4.35
C GLY A 237 -9.02 -2.84 -3.12
N PHE A 238 -9.97 -1.93 -3.32
CA PHE A 238 -10.78 -1.46 -2.19
C PHE A 238 -11.77 -2.53 -1.69
N ASN A 239 -12.56 -3.12 -2.60
CA ASN A 239 -13.57 -4.14 -2.28
C ASN A 239 -13.52 -5.35 -3.23
N HIS A 240 -12.42 -5.55 -3.95
CA HIS A 240 -12.23 -6.67 -4.88
C HIS A 240 -10.77 -7.12 -4.86
N ALA A 241 -10.52 -8.31 -5.40
CA ALA A 241 -9.18 -8.87 -5.48
C ALA A 241 -9.00 -9.68 -6.78
N VAL A 242 -7.74 -9.84 -7.18
CA VAL A 242 -7.32 -10.70 -8.29
C VAL A 242 -6.21 -11.62 -7.79
N ALA A 243 -6.41 -12.91 -7.98
CA ALA A 243 -5.42 -13.95 -7.80
C ALA A 243 -4.79 -14.33 -9.15
N THR A 244 -3.49 -14.54 -9.15
CA THR A 244 -2.74 -15.08 -10.30
C THR A 244 -2.26 -16.49 -9.95
N LEU A 245 -2.41 -17.43 -10.87
CA LEU A 245 -1.91 -18.79 -10.71
C LEU A 245 -0.68 -19.06 -11.57
N SER A 246 0.04 -20.15 -11.28
CA SER A 246 1.30 -20.54 -11.94
C SER A 246 1.16 -20.88 -13.42
N ASP A 247 -0.04 -21.22 -13.87
CA ASP A 247 -0.39 -21.40 -15.29
C ASP A 247 -0.64 -20.07 -16.04
N GLY A 248 -0.57 -18.93 -15.34
CA GLY A 248 -0.89 -17.61 -15.88
C GLY A 248 -2.38 -17.26 -15.82
N GLY A 249 -3.21 -18.13 -15.25
CA GLY A 249 -4.63 -17.89 -15.03
C GLY A 249 -4.88 -16.74 -14.06
N LEU A 250 -5.85 -15.90 -14.40
CA LEU A 250 -6.28 -14.76 -13.59
C LEU A 250 -7.67 -15.03 -13.05
N TYR A 251 -7.86 -14.85 -11.76
CA TYR A 251 -9.15 -15.07 -11.09
C TYR A 251 -9.50 -13.89 -10.21
N SER A 252 -10.68 -13.32 -10.43
CA SER A 252 -11.17 -12.13 -9.75
C SER A 252 -12.40 -12.42 -8.90
N PHE A 253 -12.56 -11.72 -7.78
CA PHE A 253 -13.68 -11.86 -6.86
C PHE A 253 -13.93 -10.59 -6.04
N GLY A 254 -15.15 -10.48 -5.50
CA GLY A 254 -15.57 -9.33 -4.70
C GLY A 254 -16.54 -8.41 -5.44
N CYS A 255 -16.41 -7.10 -5.21
CA CYS A 255 -17.25 -6.08 -5.83
C CYS A 255 -17.08 -6.07 -7.35
N ASN A 256 -18.21 -6.04 -8.06
CA ASN A 256 -18.25 -5.96 -9.52
C ASN A 256 -19.30 -4.97 -10.06
N ASN A 257 -19.70 -3.99 -9.25
CA ASN A 257 -20.77 -3.05 -9.59
C ASN A 257 -20.46 -2.23 -10.87
N TRP A 258 -19.18 -2.11 -11.21
CA TRP A 258 -18.68 -1.37 -12.37
C TRP A 258 -17.92 -2.25 -13.36
N GLY A 259 -17.89 -3.58 -13.17
CA GLY A 259 -17.05 -4.48 -13.98
C GLY A 259 -15.60 -4.56 -13.51
N GLU A 260 -15.32 -4.25 -12.24
CA GLU A 260 -13.96 -4.28 -11.66
C GLU A 260 -13.26 -5.63 -11.81
N LEU A 261 -14.04 -6.71 -11.96
CA LEU A 261 -13.54 -8.07 -12.08
C LEU A 261 -13.07 -8.40 -13.51
N GLY A 262 -13.54 -7.69 -14.54
CA GLY A 262 -13.10 -7.93 -15.92
C GLY A 262 -13.64 -9.24 -16.51
N THR A 263 -14.76 -9.75 -16.01
CA THR A 263 -15.41 -11.00 -16.42
C THR A 263 -16.46 -10.81 -17.52
N GLY A 264 -16.54 -9.62 -18.13
CA GLY A 264 -17.50 -9.29 -19.20
C GLY A 264 -18.93 -9.04 -18.71
N ASN A 265 -19.15 -8.97 -17.40
CA ASN A 265 -20.44 -8.69 -16.79
C ASN A 265 -20.26 -7.94 -15.45
N SER A 266 -21.38 -7.58 -14.82
CA SER A 266 -21.43 -6.95 -13.49
C SER A 266 -21.90 -7.92 -12.39
N ASP A 267 -21.83 -9.22 -12.64
CA ASP A 267 -22.17 -10.22 -11.63
C ASP A 267 -21.15 -10.13 -10.48
N ALA A 268 -21.60 -10.24 -9.23
CA ALA A 268 -20.72 -10.16 -8.06
C ALA A 268 -20.43 -11.56 -7.48
N PRO A 269 -19.53 -12.36 -8.11
CA PRO A 269 -19.25 -13.72 -7.71
C PRO A 269 -18.63 -13.75 -6.32
N MET A 270 -19.08 -14.75 -5.55
CA MET A 270 -18.62 -14.98 -4.18
C MET A 270 -17.40 -15.91 -4.12
N SER A 271 -17.02 -16.49 -5.26
CA SER A 271 -15.84 -17.31 -5.45
C SER A 271 -14.97 -16.69 -6.55
N PRO A 272 -13.64 -16.90 -6.52
CA PRO A 272 -12.76 -16.52 -7.62
C PRO A 272 -13.29 -16.99 -8.97
N THR A 273 -13.45 -16.05 -9.90
CA THR A 273 -13.99 -16.28 -11.23
C THR A 273 -12.93 -15.94 -12.26
N ARG A 274 -12.75 -16.82 -13.25
CA ARG A 274 -11.66 -16.72 -14.21
C ARG A 274 -11.89 -15.56 -15.18
N ILE A 275 -10.83 -14.77 -15.42
CA ILE A 275 -10.80 -13.74 -16.46
C ILE A 275 -10.28 -14.39 -17.75
N VAL A 276 -11.19 -14.71 -18.67
CA VAL A 276 -10.85 -15.39 -19.94
C VAL A 276 -10.33 -14.44 -21.03
N PHE A 277 -10.59 -13.14 -20.89
CA PHE A 277 -10.31 -12.11 -21.90
C PHE A 277 -8.89 -12.19 -22.50
N PHE A 278 -7.87 -12.34 -21.65
CA PHE A 278 -6.46 -12.34 -22.07
C PHE A 278 -6.07 -13.65 -22.73
N GLU A 279 -6.48 -14.78 -22.17
CA GLU A 279 -6.18 -16.11 -22.69
C GLU A 279 -6.80 -16.33 -24.07
N GLU A 280 -8.08 -15.98 -24.26
CA GLU A 280 -8.77 -16.07 -25.54
C GLU A 280 -8.10 -15.25 -26.66
N ARG A 281 -7.32 -14.23 -26.27
CA ARG A 281 -6.59 -13.34 -27.19
C ARG A 281 -5.09 -13.67 -27.26
N GLY A 282 -4.66 -14.77 -26.65
CA GLY A 282 -3.25 -15.17 -26.62
C GLY A 282 -2.33 -14.16 -25.92
N MET A 283 -2.85 -13.34 -25.02
CA MET A 283 -2.11 -12.32 -24.29
C MET A 283 -1.68 -12.82 -22.92
N ARG A 284 -0.41 -12.62 -22.56
CA ARG A 284 0.09 -12.91 -21.20
C ARG A 284 0.14 -11.64 -20.36
N VAL A 285 -0.42 -11.70 -19.16
CA VAL A 285 -0.36 -10.62 -18.17
C VAL A 285 0.92 -10.76 -17.33
N ALA A 286 1.65 -9.66 -17.21
CA ALA A 286 2.88 -9.50 -16.45
C ALA A 286 2.64 -8.97 -15.03
N LYS A 287 1.68 -8.06 -14.87
CA LYS A 287 1.35 -7.45 -13.58
C LYS A 287 -0.13 -7.06 -13.52
N VAL A 288 -0.71 -7.12 -12.33
CA VAL A 288 -2.05 -6.63 -12.02
C VAL A 288 -1.94 -5.56 -10.93
N ALA A 289 -2.71 -4.48 -11.05
CA ALA A 289 -2.82 -3.44 -10.01
C ALA A 289 -4.30 -3.07 -9.84
N LEU A 290 -4.76 -2.92 -8.60
CA LEU A 290 -6.16 -2.65 -8.30
C LEU A 290 -6.30 -1.29 -7.63
N GLY A 291 -7.25 -0.49 -8.11
CA GLY A 291 -7.64 0.77 -7.49
C GLY A 291 -8.92 0.64 -6.67
N ASN A 292 -9.61 1.76 -6.47
CA ASN A 292 -10.83 1.79 -5.66
C ASN A 292 -11.99 1.02 -6.28
N SER A 293 -12.18 1.17 -7.58
CA SER A 293 -13.29 0.55 -8.31
C SER A 293 -12.87 0.22 -9.74
N PHE A 294 -11.60 -0.15 -9.93
CA PHE A 294 -11.07 -0.54 -11.24
C PHE A 294 -9.84 -1.44 -11.09
N THR A 295 -9.51 -2.16 -12.15
CA THR A 295 -8.36 -3.05 -12.24
C THR A 295 -7.53 -2.72 -13.48
N LEU A 296 -6.21 -2.73 -13.34
CA LEU A 296 -5.24 -2.58 -14.42
C LEU A 296 -4.50 -3.89 -14.65
N PHE A 297 -4.25 -4.20 -15.91
CA PHE A 297 -3.48 -5.34 -16.35
C PHE A 297 -2.37 -4.85 -17.29
N LEU A 298 -1.12 -5.15 -16.93
CA LEU A 298 0.03 -4.94 -17.77
C LEU A 298 0.37 -6.25 -18.48
N THR A 299 0.42 -6.25 -19.80
CA THR A 299 0.83 -7.42 -20.58
C THR A 299 2.36 -7.53 -20.69
N MET A 300 2.88 -8.73 -21.00
CA MET A 300 4.31 -8.96 -21.26
C MET A 300 4.85 -8.13 -22.44
N GLU A 301 3.98 -7.70 -23.35
CA GLU A 301 4.33 -6.81 -24.45
C GLU A 301 4.34 -5.33 -24.04
N GLY A 302 4.07 -4.98 -22.80
CA GLY A 302 4.01 -3.59 -22.33
C GLY A 302 2.78 -2.81 -22.79
N ARG A 303 1.68 -3.50 -23.15
CA ARG A 303 0.34 -2.92 -23.34
C ARG A 303 -0.42 -2.93 -22.02
N VAL A 304 -1.22 -1.89 -21.77
CA VAL A 304 -2.04 -1.78 -20.56
C VAL A 304 -3.51 -1.88 -20.91
N PHE A 305 -4.24 -2.67 -20.12
CA PHE A 305 -5.68 -2.81 -20.16
C PHE A 305 -6.27 -2.46 -18.81
N GLY A 306 -7.54 -2.11 -18.77
CA GLY A 306 -8.27 -2.01 -17.51
C GLY A 306 -9.77 -2.20 -17.65
N CYS A 307 -10.41 -2.55 -16.54
CA CYS A 307 -11.86 -2.73 -16.42
C CYS A 307 -12.35 -2.09 -15.11
N GLY A 308 -13.66 -1.82 -15.02
CA GLY A 308 -14.26 -1.17 -13.87
C GLY A 308 -14.71 0.27 -14.16
N ALA A 309 -14.82 1.05 -13.09
CA ALA A 309 -15.36 2.40 -13.11
C ALA A 309 -14.58 3.34 -14.03
N THR A 310 -15.32 4.22 -14.70
CA THR A 310 -14.82 5.21 -15.67
C THR A 310 -15.12 6.64 -15.23
N ASN A 311 -15.97 6.81 -14.21
CA ASN A 311 -16.48 8.09 -13.71
C ASN A 311 -15.39 9.03 -13.17
N GLY A 312 -14.29 8.49 -12.65
CA GLY A 312 -13.12 9.26 -12.20
C GLY A 312 -12.11 9.55 -13.32
N GLY A 313 -12.42 9.17 -14.57
CA GLY A 313 -11.54 9.32 -15.72
C GLY A 313 -10.36 8.35 -15.77
N GLN A 314 -10.31 7.35 -14.89
CA GLN A 314 -9.20 6.39 -14.78
C GLN A 314 -9.10 5.44 -15.97
N LEU A 315 -10.22 5.16 -16.63
CA LEU A 315 -10.33 4.20 -17.73
C LEU A 315 -11.18 4.76 -18.86
N PRO A 316 -10.96 4.32 -20.12
CA PRO A 316 -11.90 4.55 -21.21
C PRO A 316 -13.27 3.90 -20.91
N PRO A 317 -14.35 4.34 -21.60
CA PRO A 317 -15.63 3.64 -21.58
C PRO A 317 -15.45 2.15 -21.84
N ASN A 318 -16.04 1.30 -21.00
CA ASN A 318 -15.98 -0.15 -21.11
C ASN A 318 -17.33 -0.77 -20.74
N ALA A 319 -17.62 -1.93 -21.33
CA ALA A 319 -18.79 -2.74 -21.04
C ALA A 319 -18.38 -3.94 -20.15
N PHE A 320 -17.72 -3.64 -19.03
CA PHE A 320 -17.23 -4.60 -18.02
C PHE A 320 -16.04 -5.49 -18.43
N ASP A 321 -15.78 -5.65 -19.72
CA ASP A 321 -14.55 -6.28 -20.20
C ASP A 321 -13.32 -5.37 -20.06
N PRO A 322 -12.11 -5.94 -19.92
CA PRO A 322 -10.87 -5.19 -20.02
C PRO A 322 -10.76 -4.46 -21.38
N VAL A 323 -10.53 -3.15 -21.34
CA VAL A 323 -10.31 -2.31 -22.51
C VAL A 323 -8.88 -1.80 -22.56
N PRO A 324 -8.27 -1.66 -23.75
CA PRO A 324 -6.93 -1.11 -23.87
C PRO A 324 -6.91 0.36 -23.45
N ILE A 325 -5.87 0.77 -22.72
CA ILE A 325 -5.61 2.17 -22.38
C ILE A 325 -4.66 2.73 -23.45
N PRO A 326 -5.11 3.64 -24.34
CA PRO A 326 -4.33 4.08 -25.48
C PRO A 326 -3.31 5.14 -25.07
N LEU A 327 -2.17 4.72 -24.49
CA LEU A 327 -1.07 5.60 -24.12
C LEU A 327 -0.27 6.04 -25.36
N THR A 328 -0.86 6.89 -26.21
CA THR A 328 -0.17 7.50 -27.36
C THR A 328 0.17 8.95 -27.06
N ARG A 329 1.29 9.45 -27.59
CA ARG A 329 1.72 10.85 -27.35
C ARG A 329 0.69 11.89 -27.77
N SER A 330 -0.19 11.57 -28.72
CA SER A 330 -1.32 12.41 -29.13
C SER A 330 -2.33 12.67 -28.01
N PHE A 331 -2.42 11.80 -27.01
CA PHE A 331 -3.30 11.97 -25.84
C PHE A 331 -2.58 12.55 -24.63
N GLN A 332 -1.27 12.78 -24.69
CA GLN A 332 -0.53 13.40 -23.60
C GLN A 332 -0.92 14.88 -23.49
N GLN A 333 -1.30 15.31 -22.28
CA GLN A 333 -1.51 16.74 -22.02
C GLN A 333 -0.17 17.47 -22.11
N HIS A 334 -0.06 18.42 -23.04
CA HIS A 334 1.07 19.33 -23.13
C HIS A 334 0.94 20.46 -22.10
N ARG A 335 2.05 20.88 -21.49
CA ARG A 335 2.12 22.20 -20.84
C ARG A 335 1.86 23.25 -21.93
N SER A 336 1.20 24.35 -21.58
CA SER A 336 0.71 25.42 -22.48
C SER A 336 1.75 26.06 -23.42
N ASP A 337 3.02 25.67 -23.33
CA ASP A 337 4.16 26.33 -23.96
C ASP A 337 4.83 25.47 -25.05
N GLU A 338 4.37 24.24 -25.29
CA GLU A 338 4.88 23.38 -26.36
C GLU A 338 3.86 23.22 -27.49
N ALA A 339 4.22 23.67 -28.69
CA ALA A 339 3.41 23.48 -29.88
C ALA A 339 3.23 21.98 -30.17
N PRO A 340 2.02 21.51 -30.53
CA PRO A 340 1.81 20.11 -30.85
C PRO A 340 2.66 19.74 -32.06
N HIS A 341 3.64 18.84 -31.87
CA HIS A 341 4.36 18.25 -32.99
C HIS A 341 3.40 17.36 -33.77
N ALA A 342 2.94 17.86 -34.93
CA ALA A 342 2.22 17.07 -35.92
C ALA A 342 3.17 16.02 -36.50
N VAL A 343 3.26 14.85 -35.84
CA VAL A 343 3.98 13.71 -36.38
C VAL A 343 3.05 12.99 -37.35
N GLY A 344 3.28 13.15 -38.65
CA GLY A 344 2.64 12.36 -39.70
C GLY A 344 3.02 10.89 -39.57
N GLY A 345 2.09 10.05 -39.12
CA GLY A 345 2.27 8.62 -38.95
C GLY A 345 1.21 8.03 -38.02
N ALA A 346 1.00 6.71 -38.06
CA ALA A 346 0.13 6.04 -37.11
C ALA A 346 0.65 6.28 -35.67
N PRO A 347 -0.22 6.66 -34.72
CA PRO A 347 0.23 7.02 -33.37
C PRO A 347 0.89 5.81 -32.69
N LYS A 348 2.18 5.94 -32.37
CA LYS A 348 2.94 4.87 -31.71
C LYS A 348 2.56 4.78 -30.23
N LEU A 349 2.20 3.58 -29.78
CA LEU A 349 1.89 3.29 -28.39
C LEU A 349 3.15 3.35 -27.52
N ILE A 350 3.07 4.02 -26.37
CA ILE A 350 4.09 4.03 -25.33
C ILE A 350 4.05 2.66 -24.63
N ARG A 351 5.20 1.97 -24.61
CA ARG A 351 5.34 0.70 -23.90
C ARG A 351 5.55 0.96 -22.42
N VAL A 352 4.82 0.24 -21.58
CA VAL A 352 4.84 0.35 -20.12
C VAL A 352 5.65 -0.81 -19.53
N LYS A 353 6.52 -0.52 -18.55
CA LYS A 353 7.28 -1.52 -17.78
C LYS A 353 6.69 -1.78 -16.40
N ASP A 354 5.94 -0.83 -15.83
CA ASP A 354 5.30 -1.00 -14.52
C ASP A 354 3.98 -0.23 -14.40
N ILE A 355 3.08 -0.72 -13.54
CA ILE A 355 1.77 -0.13 -13.24
C ILE A 355 1.50 -0.10 -11.72
N ALA A 356 0.74 0.90 -11.29
CA ALA A 356 0.19 1.00 -9.95
C ALA A 356 -1.14 1.76 -9.95
N CYS A 357 -1.89 1.64 -8.86
CA CYS A 357 -3.13 2.37 -8.64
C CYS A 357 -3.05 3.13 -7.31
N VAL A 358 -3.61 4.35 -7.28
CA VAL A 358 -3.72 5.18 -6.08
C VAL A 358 -5.12 5.76 -6.01
N GLY A 359 -5.98 5.15 -5.21
CA GLY A 359 -7.39 5.50 -5.18
C GLY A 359 -8.05 5.31 -6.56
N SER A 360 -8.44 6.41 -7.21
CA SER A 360 -8.99 6.44 -8.58
C SER A 360 -7.97 6.94 -9.62
N LEU A 361 -6.68 6.96 -9.28
CA LEU A 361 -5.59 7.32 -10.18
C LEU A 361 -4.90 6.06 -10.71
N ALA A 362 -4.77 5.96 -12.02
CA ALA A 362 -3.96 4.98 -12.73
C ALA A 362 -2.56 5.55 -12.97
N VAL A 363 -1.54 4.77 -12.65
CA VAL A 363 -0.12 5.16 -12.75
C VAL A 363 0.59 4.18 -13.65
N PHE A 364 1.40 4.70 -14.57
CA PHE A 364 2.16 3.91 -15.53
C PHE A 364 3.62 4.38 -15.56
N VAL A 365 4.56 3.45 -15.68
CA VAL A 365 5.97 3.78 -15.93
C VAL A 365 6.35 3.27 -17.31
N SER A 366 6.78 4.18 -18.19
CA SER A 366 7.21 3.82 -19.53
C SER A 366 8.55 3.07 -19.51
N VAL A 367 8.85 2.30 -20.55
CA VAL A 367 10.18 1.69 -20.76
C VAL A 367 11.30 2.74 -20.88
N LYS A 368 10.95 4.00 -21.14
CA LYS A 368 11.85 5.16 -21.13
C LYS A 368 11.96 5.83 -19.77
N ASN A 369 11.47 5.18 -18.71
CA ASN A 369 11.49 5.65 -17.34
C ASN A 369 10.67 6.93 -17.09
N GLU A 370 9.61 7.16 -17.87
CA GLU A 370 8.68 8.27 -17.63
C GLU A 370 7.52 7.80 -16.75
N LEU A 371 7.23 8.56 -15.69
CA LEU A 371 6.04 8.35 -14.87
C LEU A 371 4.84 9.08 -15.48
N LEU A 372 3.78 8.35 -15.77
CA LEU A 372 2.56 8.84 -16.42
C LEU A 372 1.36 8.58 -15.50
N ILE A 373 0.40 9.51 -15.49
CA ILE A 373 -0.81 9.41 -14.67
C ILE A 373 -2.08 9.71 -15.47
N GLN A 374 -3.15 9.00 -15.14
CA GLN A 374 -4.50 9.15 -15.69
C GLN A 374 -5.53 8.91 -14.59
N GLY A 375 -6.68 9.57 -14.64
CA GLY A 375 -7.75 9.45 -13.66
C GLY A 375 -7.77 10.59 -12.65
N SER A 376 -8.25 10.30 -11.45
CA SER A 376 -8.51 11.34 -10.46
C SER A 376 -7.98 10.99 -9.08
N LEU A 377 -7.45 12.02 -8.42
CA LEU A 377 -7.12 12.03 -7.01
C LEU A 377 -7.58 13.37 -6.43
N PRO A 378 -8.89 13.52 -6.12
CA PRO A 378 -9.47 14.81 -5.75
C PRO A 378 -8.83 15.43 -4.50
N GLU A 379 -8.44 14.60 -3.51
CA GLU A 379 -7.73 15.04 -2.29
C GLU A 379 -6.40 15.75 -2.61
N TYR A 380 -5.86 15.57 -3.83
CA TYR A 380 -4.61 16.13 -4.32
C TYR A 380 -4.80 17.01 -5.58
N GLY A 381 -6.04 17.34 -5.94
CA GLY A 381 -6.36 18.21 -7.08
C GLY A 381 -6.04 17.62 -8.47
N VAL A 382 -5.78 16.32 -8.58
CA VAL A 382 -5.50 15.66 -9.86
C VAL A 382 -6.81 15.25 -10.53
N MET A 383 -7.01 15.70 -11.77
CA MET A 383 -8.14 15.31 -12.63
C MET A 383 -7.70 15.24 -14.10
N ILE A 384 -7.39 14.05 -14.60
CA ILE A 384 -6.90 13.82 -15.97
C ILE A 384 -7.74 12.70 -16.61
N PRO A 385 -8.84 13.03 -17.29
CA PRO A 385 -9.74 12.01 -17.80
C PRO A 385 -9.18 11.27 -19.02
N SER A 386 -9.27 9.95 -18.99
CA SER A 386 -9.04 9.06 -20.13
C SER A 386 -9.80 9.54 -21.38
N PRO A 387 -9.20 9.45 -22.59
CA PRO A 387 -7.91 8.82 -22.89
C PRO A 387 -6.70 9.71 -22.62
N ARG A 388 -6.90 10.92 -22.08
CA ARG A 388 -5.77 11.81 -21.80
C ARG A 388 -4.99 11.31 -20.59
N PHE A 389 -3.70 11.58 -20.60
CA PHE A 389 -2.79 11.33 -19.48
C PHE A 389 -1.79 12.49 -19.37
N ALA A 390 -1.13 12.62 -18.22
CA ALA A 390 -0.05 13.58 -18.02
C ALA A 390 1.24 12.87 -17.62
N ALA A 391 2.38 13.46 -18.00
CA ALA A 391 3.66 13.05 -17.45
C ALA A 391 3.89 13.76 -16.11
N VAL A 392 4.37 13.02 -15.12
CA VAL A 392 4.81 13.58 -13.83
C VAL A 392 6.25 14.02 -13.98
N ASP A 393 6.52 15.28 -13.64
CA ASP A 393 7.83 15.89 -13.62
C ASP A 393 8.65 15.33 -12.46
N GLN A 394 9.65 14.53 -12.82
CA GLN A 394 10.58 13.89 -11.88
C GLN A 394 11.76 14.81 -11.53
N ALA A 395 12.02 15.86 -12.33
CA ALA A 395 13.25 16.65 -12.24
C ALA A 395 13.48 17.31 -10.86
N PRO A 396 12.45 17.85 -10.15
CA PRO A 396 12.63 18.40 -8.82
C PRO A 396 13.19 17.39 -7.81
N ALA A 397 12.63 16.17 -7.78
CA ALA A 397 13.09 15.11 -6.90
C ALA A 397 14.51 14.64 -7.28
N LEU A 398 14.77 14.42 -8.57
CA LEU A 398 16.07 13.96 -9.04
C LEU A 398 17.19 14.96 -8.74
N LYS A 399 16.94 16.26 -8.95
CA LYS A 399 17.90 17.32 -8.61
C LYS A 399 18.21 17.35 -7.10
N TYR A 400 17.18 17.18 -6.27
CA TYR A 400 17.34 17.11 -4.82
C TYR A 400 18.19 15.89 -4.41
N PHE A 401 17.96 14.72 -5.00
CA PHE A 401 18.74 13.51 -4.71
C PHE A 401 20.20 13.65 -5.15
N ALA A 402 20.44 14.15 -6.36
CA ALA A 402 21.79 14.36 -6.88
C ALA A 402 22.61 15.33 -6.00
N ALA A 403 21.98 16.38 -5.46
CA ALA A 403 22.63 17.32 -4.55
C ALA A 403 23.06 16.68 -3.22
N ARG A 404 22.31 15.69 -2.72
CA ARG A 404 22.60 15.01 -1.44
C ARG A 404 23.54 13.80 -1.58
N MET A 405 23.43 13.07 -2.70
CA MET A 405 24.24 11.87 -2.96
C MET A 405 25.63 12.19 -3.52
N GLY A 406 25.87 13.44 -3.95
CA GLY A 406 27.10 13.85 -4.63
C GLY A 406 27.09 13.52 -6.12
N ALA A 407 27.87 14.30 -6.89
CA ALA A 407 27.83 14.36 -8.36
C ALA A 407 28.32 13.10 -9.14
N GLN A 408 28.46 11.93 -8.49
CA GLN A 408 28.97 10.71 -9.12
C GLN A 408 27.89 9.65 -9.45
N THR A 409 26.60 9.98 -9.34
CA THR A 409 25.54 9.04 -9.68
C THR A 409 25.21 9.12 -11.19
N SER A 410 25.43 8.01 -11.91
CA SER A 410 24.98 7.84 -13.30
C SER A 410 23.47 8.05 -13.43
N GLU A 411 22.98 8.55 -14.58
CA GLU A 411 21.54 8.69 -14.84
C GLU A 411 20.78 7.36 -14.66
N ALA A 412 21.42 6.22 -14.97
CA ALA A 412 20.83 4.88 -14.77
C ALA A 412 20.55 4.55 -13.29
N ALA A 413 21.17 5.27 -12.34
CA ALA A 413 20.92 5.12 -10.91
C ALA A 413 19.52 5.61 -10.51
N TYR A 414 18.90 6.48 -11.32
CA TYR A 414 17.55 7.02 -11.14
C TYR A 414 16.51 6.32 -12.03
N ASP A 415 16.77 5.07 -12.41
CA ASP A 415 15.76 4.20 -13.01
C ASP A 415 14.72 3.79 -11.96
N ILE A 416 13.43 3.98 -12.25
CA ILE A 416 12.32 3.54 -11.40
C ILE A 416 12.29 2.02 -11.40
N VAL A 417 12.40 1.42 -10.21
CA VAL A 417 12.43 -0.02 -10.01
C VAL A 417 11.17 -0.56 -9.34
N GLU A 418 10.41 0.30 -8.63
CA GLU A 418 9.21 -0.13 -7.92
C GLU A 418 8.26 1.05 -7.68
N LEU A 419 6.97 0.74 -7.80
CA LEU A 419 5.86 1.58 -7.39
C LEU A 419 5.12 0.94 -6.21
N VAL A 420 4.94 1.69 -5.12
CA VAL A 420 4.13 1.27 -3.97
C VAL A 420 2.90 2.16 -3.91
N GLY A 421 1.76 1.62 -4.32
CA GLY A 421 0.48 2.31 -4.29
C GLY A 421 -0.25 2.09 -2.97
N GLY A 422 -0.74 3.17 -2.37
CA GLY A 422 -1.71 3.15 -1.27
C GLY A 422 -3.04 3.80 -1.69
N PRO A 423 -4.01 3.94 -0.76
CA PRO A 423 -5.32 4.53 -1.06
C PRO A 423 -5.27 5.99 -1.54
N SER A 424 -4.24 6.74 -1.12
CA SER A 424 -4.12 8.17 -1.41
C SER A 424 -2.70 8.64 -1.76
N THR A 425 -1.72 7.74 -1.71
CA THR A 425 -0.30 8.06 -1.90
C THR A 425 0.36 7.02 -2.80
N LEU A 426 1.26 7.48 -3.68
CA LEU A 426 2.21 6.69 -4.43
C LEU A 426 3.61 6.90 -3.84
N LEU A 427 4.36 5.85 -3.61
CA LEU A 427 5.81 5.91 -3.44
C LEU A 427 6.49 5.35 -4.69
N VAL A 428 7.55 6.02 -5.12
CA VAL A 428 8.36 5.67 -6.29
C VAL A 428 9.78 5.41 -5.81
N ARG A 429 10.24 4.16 -5.91
CA ARG A 429 11.61 3.79 -5.55
C ARG A 429 12.49 3.74 -6.79
N TYR A 430 13.64 4.41 -6.69
CA TYR A 430 14.69 4.41 -7.70
C TYR A 430 15.75 3.34 -7.39
N ARG A 431 16.51 2.93 -8.41
CA ARG A 431 17.54 1.90 -8.33
C ARG A 431 18.61 2.17 -7.27
N ASN A 432 18.95 3.43 -7.04
CA ASN A 432 19.89 3.86 -6.01
C ASN A 432 19.30 3.89 -4.58
N GLY A 433 18.05 3.46 -4.40
CA GLY A 433 17.36 3.45 -3.12
C GLY A 433 16.70 4.77 -2.73
N CYS A 434 16.86 5.85 -3.53
CA CYS A 434 16.10 7.07 -3.32
C CYS A 434 14.60 6.81 -3.50
N VAL A 435 13.78 7.48 -2.70
CA VAL A 435 12.33 7.36 -2.77
C VAL A 435 11.73 8.73 -2.98
N ALA A 436 10.86 8.83 -3.98
CA ALA A 436 9.99 9.97 -4.19
C ALA A 436 8.53 9.58 -3.97
N ALA A 437 7.62 10.55 -3.90
CA ALA A 437 6.21 10.28 -3.73
C ALA A 437 5.32 11.26 -4.49
N LEU A 438 4.06 10.85 -4.67
CA LEU A 438 2.97 11.63 -5.25
C LEU A 438 1.69 11.34 -4.43
N GLY A 439 0.86 12.34 -4.17
CA GLY A 439 -0.48 12.13 -3.61
C GLY A 439 -0.78 12.94 -2.35
N ALA A 440 -1.84 12.54 -1.65
CA ALA A 440 -2.37 13.30 -0.54
C ALA A 440 -1.47 13.23 0.71
N ASN A 441 -1.30 14.36 1.37
CA ASN A 441 -0.57 14.47 2.63
C ASN A 441 -1.44 15.03 3.77
N THR A 442 -2.75 14.87 3.66
CA THR A 442 -3.73 15.41 4.62
C THR A 442 -3.44 14.98 6.06
N GLU A 443 -2.87 13.79 6.23
CA GLU A 443 -2.56 13.22 7.55
C GLU A 443 -1.03 13.14 7.81
N GLY A 444 -0.19 13.78 6.99
CA GLY A 444 1.26 13.74 7.19
C GLY A 444 1.97 12.52 6.56
N GLN A 445 1.32 11.83 5.63
CA GLN A 445 1.89 10.65 4.95
C GLN A 445 3.20 10.98 4.18
N LEU A 446 3.36 12.24 3.77
CA LEU A 446 4.44 12.83 2.97
C LEU A 446 5.15 13.97 3.73
N HIS A 447 5.34 13.82 5.05
CA HIS A 447 5.84 14.83 6.03
C HIS A 447 7.08 15.67 5.67
N ASN A 448 7.75 15.41 4.55
CA ASN A 448 8.82 16.25 4.00
C ASN A 448 8.39 17.60 3.45
N VAL A 449 7.10 17.87 3.37
CA VAL A 449 6.56 19.03 2.67
C VAL A 449 5.97 20.03 3.66
N THR A 450 6.83 20.80 4.34
CA THR A 450 6.42 21.88 5.24
C THR A 450 7.11 23.20 4.90
N LYS A 451 6.43 24.33 5.11
CA LYS A 451 7.02 25.67 5.04
C LYS A 451 6.72 26.41 6.34
N VAL A 452 7.69 27.17 6.83
CA VAL A 452 7.48 28.08 7.94
C VAL A 452 6.81 29.34 7.41
N LEU A 453 5.55 29.56 7.79
CA LEU A 453 4.79 30.77 7.48
C LEU A 453 4.52 31.52 8.78
N ASN A 454 5.02 32.75 8.91
CA ASN A 454 4.89 33.56 10.13
C ASN A 454 5.34 32.83 11.42
N GLY A 455 6.45 32.08 11.35
CA GLY A 455 6.99 31.32 12.47
C GLY A 455 6.25 30.01 12.80
N LYS A 456 5.14 29.69 12.10
CA LYS A 456 4.42 28.42 12.24
C LYS A 456 4.73 27.50 11.08
N ARG A 457 5.02 26.22 11.35
CA ARG A 457 5.16 25.21 10.28
C ARG A 457 3.77 24.92 9.70
N VAL A 458 3.63 25.09 8.40
CA VAL A 458 2.41 24.80 7.64
C VAL A 458 2.71 23.65 6.70
N ASN A 459 1.87 22.61 6.71
CA ASN A 459 1.91 21.53 5.74
C ASN A 459 1.47 22.09 4.38
N LEU A 460 2.37 22.07 3.40
CA LEU A 460 2.12 22.66 2.09
C LEU A 460 1.64 21.66 1.05
N ALA A 461 1.63 20.36 1.35
CA ALA A 461 1.22 19.35 0.39
C ALA A 461 -0.23 19.47 -0.15
N PRO A 462 -1.20 20.12 0.52
CA PRO A 462 -2.48 20.47 -0.12
C PRO A 462 -2.36 21.51 -1.25
N ALA A 463 -1.23 22.22 -1.35
CA ALA A 463 -1.04 23.39 -2.21
C ALA A 463 0.00 23.18 -3.32
N PHE A 464 0.53 21.97 -3.50
CA PHE A 464 1.51 21.71 -4.56
C PHE A 464 0.87 21.29 -5.87
N ASN A 465 1.54 21.68 -6.94
CA ASN A 465 1.14 21.39 -8.31
C ASN A 465 1.11 19.87 -8.51
N ALA A 466 -0.03 19.37 -9.00
CA ALA A 466 -0.39 17.96 -9.12
C ALA A 466 0.52 17.10 -10.03
N THR A 467 1.56 17.70 -10.62
CA THR A 467 2.36 17.12 -11.70
C THR A 467 3.82 16.89 -11.33
N GLU A 468 4.25 17.09 -10.08
CA GLU A 468 5.66 16.93 -9.67
C GLU A 468 5.83 15.81 -8.64
N LEU A 469 6.94 15.08 -8.72
CA LEU A 469 7.34 14.12 -7.68
C LEU A 469 8.06 14.82 -6.52
N PHE A 470 7.71 14.44 -5.29
CA PHE A 470 8.37 14.94 -4.09
C PHE A 470 9.50 14.02 -3.65
N PRO A 471 10.69 14.53 -3.35
CA PRO A 471 11.73 13.73 -2.73
C PRO A 471 11.33 13.36 -1.28
N MET A 472 11.29 12.07 -0.99
CA MET A 472 10.92 11.54 0.33
C MET A 472 12.12 11.01 1.11
N PHE A 473 13.04 10.31 0.46
CA PHE A 473 14.13 9.67 1.16
C PHE A 473 15.39 9.60 0.32
N VAL A 474 16.53 9.82 0.97
CA VAL A 474 17.87 9.59 0.43
C VAL A 474 18.56 8.59 1.35
N PRO A 475 18.92 7.40 0.86
CA PRO A 475 19.55 6.40 1.68
C PRO A 475 20.97 6.82 2.07
N ALA A 476 21.41 6.42 3.26
CA ALA A 476 22.77 6.66 3.72
C ALA A 476 23.79 5.80 2.95
N THR A 477 23.39 4.61 2.51
CA THR A 477 24.20 3.74 1.64
C THR A 477 23.44 3.33 0.37
N PRO A 478 24.11 3.21 -0.80
CA PRO A 478 23.44 2.89 -2.07
C PRO A 478 22.90 1.45 -2.17
N LEU A 479 23.28 0.55 -1.25
CA LEU A 479 23.04 -0.90 -1.36
C LEU A 479 21.90 -1.38 -0.45
N TRP A 480 20.82 -0.61 -0.43
CA TRP A 480 19.60 -0.98 0.28
C TRP A 480 18.78 -2.03 -0.50
N SER A 481 19.22 -3.29 -0.47
CA SER A 481 18.56 -4.35 -1.23
C SER A 481 17.33 -4.98 -0.53
N THR A 482 17.13 -4.74 0.76
CA THR A 482 16.17 -5.52 1.57
C THR A 482 15.00 -4.76 2.22
N ALA A 483 14.86 -3.44 2.07
CA ALA A 483 13.63 -2.78 2.54
C ALA A 483 12.51 -2.85 1.52
N TRP A 484 11.31 -2.76 2.07
CA TRP A 484 10.07 -2.55 1.37
C TRP A 484 9.20 -1.56 2.14
N PHE A 485 8.12 -1.11 1.49
CA PHE A 485 7.18 -0.16 2.06
C PHE A 485 5.78 -0.76 2.12
N ALA A 486 4.99 -0.32 3.09
CA ALA A 486 3.54 -0.50 3.10
C ALA A 486 2.87 0.87 3.20
N SER A 487 1.88 1.12 2.35
CA SER A 487 1.16 2.40 2.27
C SER A 487 -0.32 2.21 2.57
N GLY A 488 -0.82 2.87 3.61
CA GLY A 488 -2.23 2.91 3.97
C GLY A 488 -2.82 4.31 3.84
N LYS A 489 -4.10 4.50 4.17
CA LYS A 489 -4.69 5.85 4.18
C LYS A 489 -4.17 6.58 5.42
N GLY A 490 -3.31 7.57 5.21
CA GLY A 490 -2.81 8.41 6.29
C GLY A 490 -1.38 8.10 6.74
N PHE A 491 -0.76 7.06 6.21
CA PHE A 491 0.54 6.61 6.69
C PHE A 491 1.31 5.80 5.65
N ASN A 492 2.63 5.85 5.81
CA ASN A 492 3.58 5.03 5.08
C ASN A 492 4.55 4.44 6.10
N LEU A 493 4.77 3.13 6.01
CA LEU A 493 5.71 2.40 6.84
C LEU A 493 6.87 1.91 5.97
N LEU A 494 8.08 2.12 6.45
CA LEU A 494 9.30 1.54 5.94
C LEU A 494 9.67 0.35 6.83
N PHE A 495 9.90 -0.80 6.20
CA PHE A 495 10.44 -1.99 6.86
C PHE A 495 11.89 -2.17 6.44
N ASP A 496 12.81 -2.00 7.38
CA ASP A 496 14.25 -2.09 7.14
C ASP A 496 14.84 -3.35 7.80
N GLY A 497 15.42 -4.23 6.99
CA GLY A 497 16.13 -5.42 7.48
C GLY A 497 17.63 -5.25 7.73
N ASN A 498 18.27 -4.10 7.45
CA ASN A 498 19.74 -4.01 7.44
C ASN A 498 20.42 -2.71 7.94
N GLU A 499 19.76 -1.56 8.18
CA GLU A 499 20.47 -0.36 8.66
C GLU A 499 20.26 -0.01 10.14
N ALA A 500 21.37 0.37 10.79
CA ALA A 500 21.31 1.16 12.02
C ALA A 500 21.30 2.62 11.57
N TYR A 501 20.13 3.28 11.57
CA TYR A 501 20.12 4.71 11.42
C TYR A 501 20.71 5.34 12.70
N SER A 502 21.78 6.11 12.55
CA SER A 502 21.89 7.31 13.38
C SER A 502 20.85 8.27 12.83
N VAL A 503 19.75 8.49 13.54
CA VAL A 503 18.92 9.68 13.28
C VAL A 503 19.86 10.85 13.54
N PRO A 504 20.28 11.65 12.53
CA PRO A 504 21.02 12.86 12.82
C PRO A 504 20.11 13.67 13.75
N GLU A 505 20.63 14.14 14.89
CA GLU A 505 19.85 14.90 15.89
C GLU A 505 19.09 16.09 15.28
N THR A 506 19.43 16.48 14.06
CA THR A 506 18.63 17.36 13.20
C THR A 506 18.76 16.94 11.73
N THR A 507 17.73 16.29 11.18
CA THR A 507 17.56 16.29 9.72
C THR A 507 16.80 17.58 9.40
N ALA A 508 17.44 18.54 8.74
CA ALA A 508 16.78 19.79 8.39
C ALA A 508 15.59 19.49 7.43
N PRO A 509 14.38 20.02 7.70
CA PRO A 509 13.24 19.85 6.80
C PRO A 509 13.60 20.33 5.39
N ILE A 510 12.99 19.72 4.37
CA ILE A 510 13.17 20.16 2.99
C ILE A 510 12.45 21.50 2.82
N GLU A 511 13.20 22.60 2.90
CA GLU A 511 12.70 23.89 2.46
C GLU A 511 12.65 23.92 0.93
N LEU A 512 11.44 23.91 0.38
CA LEU A 512 11.25 24.07 -1.04
C LEU A 512 11.57 25.53 -1.44
N PRO A 513 12.21 25.75 -2.61
CA PRO A 513 12.43 27.10 -3.12
C PRO A 513 11.07 27.81 -3.25
N PRO A 514 11.01 29.14 -3.04
CA PRO A 514 9.78 29.88 -3.25
C PRO A 514 9.27 29.59 -4.66
N GLY A 515 8.02 29.09 -4.76
CA GLY A 515 7.41 28.78 -6.05
C GLY A 515 7.55 29.97 -6.99
N SER A 516 7.76 29.69 -8.29
CA SER A 516 7.80 30.71 -9.33
C SER A 516 6.44 31.41 -9.37
N GLY A 517 6.26 32.40 -8.50
CA GLY A 517 5.08 33.23 -8.48
C GLY A 517 5.00 33.90 -9.83
N ARG A 518 3.92 33.66 -10.58
CA ARG A 518 3.45 34.67 -11.52
C ARG A 518 3.29 35.91 -10.68
N THR A 519 4.21 36.87 -10.86
CA THR A 519 4.10 38.21 -10.31
C THR A 519 2.78 38.76 -10.83
N ARG A 520 1.75 38.66 -9.98
CA ARG A 520 0.49 39.34 -10.20
C ARG A 520 0.86 40.82 -10.04
N ARG A 521 1.20 41.46 -11.17
CA ARG A 521 1.37 42.91 -11.28
C ARG A 521 0.07 43.52 -10.76
N THR A 522 0.07 43.92 -9.50
CA THR A 522 -0.97 44.75 -8.93
C THR A 522 -0.81 46.13 -9.57
N THR A 523 -1.61 46.40 -10.60
CA THR A 523 -1.89 47.77 -11.02
C THR A 523 -2.44 48.54 -9.82
N PRO A 524 -1.90 49.72 -9.45
CA PRO A 524 -2.44 50.52 -8.37
C PRO A 524 -3.89 50.91 -8.69
N GLY A 525 -4.81 50.54 -7.82
CA GLY A 525 -6.23 50.86 -7.96
C GLY A 525 -6.45 52.37 -7.95
N ARG A 526 -7.17 52.86 -8.96
CA ARG A 526 -7.79 54.19 -8.95
C ARG A 526 -8.80 54.25 -7.80
N LEU A 527 -8.64 55.23 -6.92
CA LEU A 527 -9.61 55.61 -5.90
C LEU A 527 -10.97 55.97 -6.55
N PRO A 528 -12.11 55.52 -6.00
CA PRO A 528 -13.42 55.91 -6.50
C PRO A 528 -13.75 57.36 -6.14
N ARG A 529 -14.26 58.12 -7.12
CA ARG A 529 -14.75 59.50 -6.92
C ARG A 529 -16.06 59.48 -6.10
N PRO A 530 -16.26 60.44 -5.18
CA PRO A 530 -17.52 60.56 -4.45
C PRO A 530 -18.64 61.08 -5.37
N SER A 531 -19.80 60.44 -5.30
CA SER A 531 -21.04 60.84 -5.97
C SER A 531 -21.66 62.05 -5.26
N VAL A 532 -21.87 63.12 -6.01
CA VAL A 532 -22.64 64.31 -5.61
C VAL A 532 -24.14 63.96 -5.64
N PRO A 533 -24.96 64.34 -4.64
CA PRO A 533 -26.40 64.14 -4.68
C PRO A 533 -27.05 65.17 -5.62
N ARG A 534 -28.01 64.74 -6.43
CA ARG A 534 -28.94 65.63 -7.12
C ARG A 534 -30.34 65.46 -6.52
N GLU A 535 -30.96 66.61 -6.29
CA GLU A 535 -32.37 66.83 -5.95
C GLU A 535 -33.34 66.11 -6.89
#